data_AF-A0A935HYR3-F1
#
_entry.id   AF-A0A935HYR3-F1
#
_cell.length_a   1.000
_cell.length_b   1.000
_cell.length_c   1.000
_cell.angle_alpha   90.00
_cell.angle_beta   90.00
_cell.angle_gamma   90.00
#
_symmetry.space_group_name_H-M   'P 1'
#
loop_
_entity.id
_entity.type
_entity.pdbx_description
1 polymer ?
#
loop_
_entity_poly.entity_id
_entity_poly.type
_entity_poly.pdbx_seq_one_letter_code
_entity_poly.pdbx_strand_id
1 'polypeptide(L)'
;MNRKRTIGMIQGSILFVALLWLYPVHAQRTFDVTIADSTYHMKQYWFVLYTAGEAESLDSLVAADLQAKHLAHQSGQAERGLIVMAGPYGENDAGWRGLLLYDCDTKEEVEGYLRQDPFVKVGRLKYEVHPWWGAIGTILP
;
A
#
# COMPACT_ATOMS: atom_id res chain seq x y z
N MET A 1 58.94 34.24 -43.56
CA MET A 1 59.24 34.27 -42.11
C MET A 1 57.99 34.68 -41.36
N ASN A 2 57.58 33.83 -40.42
CA ASN A 2 56.59 34.03 -39.36
C ASN A 2 55.08 34.00 -39.66
N ARG A 3 54.43 33.14 -38.86
CA ARG A 3 53.03 32.71 -38.84
C ARG A 3 52.11 33.76 -38.21
N LYS A 4 50.80 33.68 -38.52
CA LYS A 4 49.67 33.81 -37.57
C LYS A 4 48.37 33.45 -38.32
N ARG A 5 47.96 32.18 -38.23
CA ARG A 5 46.98 31.60 -37.28
C ARG A 5 45.53 31.92 -37.65
N THR A 6 44.95 30.93 -38.34
CA THR A 6 43.54 30.63 -38.56
C THR A 6 42.73 30.72 -37.26
N ILE A 7 41.58 31.40 -37.28
CA ILE A 7 40.53 31.27 -36.25
C ILE A 7 39.30 30.73 -36.98
N GLY A 8 39.02 29.45 -36.76
CA GLY A 8 37.77 28.83 -37.18
C GLY A 8 36.65 29.22 -36.22
N MET A 9 35.54 29.73 -36.77
CA MET A 9 34.27 29.84 -36.05
C MET A 9 33.73 28.43 -35.83
N ILE A 10 33.83 27.91 -34.61
CA ILE A 10 33.06 26.76 -34.17
C ILE A 10 31.75 27.32 -33.63
N GLN A 11 30.67 27.17 -34.39
CA GLN A 11 29.31 27.33 -33.87
C GLN A 11 29.09 26.22 -32.83
N GLY A 12 29.21 26.57 -31.55
CA GLY A 12 28.82 25.71 -30.45
C GLY A 12 27.31 25.73 -30.29
N SER A 13 26.63 24.73 -30.85
CA SER A 13 25.25 24.41 -30.49
C SER A 13 25.22 23.88 -29.06
N ILE A 14 24.82 24.71 -28.09
CA ILE A 14 24.53 24.25 -26.73
C ILE A 14 23.18 23.53 -26.76
N LEU A 15 23.23 22.21 -26.84
CA LEU A 15 22.06 21.36 -26.64
C LEU A 15 21.77 21.32 -25.12
N PHE A 16 20.81 22.10 -24.66
CA PHE A 16 20.26 21.97 -23.29
C PHE A 16 19.40 20.71 -23.23
N VAL A 17 20.00 19.57 -22.89
CA VAL A 17 19.23 18.36 -22.53
C VAL A 17 18.73 18.58 -21.11
N ALA A 18 17.49 19.06 -20.98
CA ALA A 18 16.77 19.04 -19.72
C ALA A 18 16.43 17.59 -19.38
N LEU A 19 17.33 16.91 -18.66
CA LEU A 19 17.03 15.66 -17.99
C LEU A 19 16.04 15.99 -16.86
N LEU A 20 14.74 15.92 -17.15
CA LEU A 20 13.69 15.94 -16.12
C LEU A 20 13.84 14.66 -15.31
N TRP A 21 14.54 14.76 -14.19
CA TRP A 21 14.50 13.73 -13.17
C TRP A 21 13.07 13.68 -12.63
N LEU A 22 12.28 12.73 -13.14
CA LEU A 22 11.04 12.29 -12.51
C LEU A 22 11.44 11.58 -11.22
N TYR A 23 11.82 12.35 -10.20
CA TYR A 23 11.76 11.83 -8.84
C TYR A 23 10.29 11.49 -8.62
N PRO A 24 9.94 10.23 -8.34
CA PRO A 24 8.62 9.96 -7.84
C PRO A 24 8.50 10.80 -6.56
N VAL A 25 7.58 11.76 -6.56
CA VAL A 25 7.17 12.45 -5.35
C VAL A 25 6.43 11.39 -4.54
N HIS A 26 7.19 10.53 -3.87
CA HIS A 26 6.65 9.74 -2.79
C HIS A 26 6.36 10.74 -1.68
N ALA A 27 5.07 11.06 -1.53
CA ALA A 27 4.61 11.85 -0.40
C ALA A 27 5.23 11.27 0.87
N GLN A 28 5.80 12.11 1.71
CA GLN A 28 6.43 11.67 2.93
C GLN A 28 5.39 10.94 3.78
N ARG A 29 5.52 9.60 3.89
CA ARG A 29 4.59 8.72 4.62
C ARG A 29 4.86 8.71 6.13
N THR A 30 5.70 9.61 6.63
CA THR A 30 6.09 9.68 8.04
C THR A 30 6.22 11.12 8.51
N PHE A 31 5.81 11.43 9.73
CA PHE A 31 6.05 12.73 10.34
C PHE A 31 6.17 12.62 11.86
N ASP A 32 6.77 13.64 12.48
CA ASP A 32 6.87 13.72 13.93
C ASP A 32 5.78 14.64 14.47
N VAL A 33 5.12 14.21 15.54
CA VAL A 33 4.13 15.02 16.26
C VAL A 33 4.37 14.94 17.76
N THR A 34 4.40 16.10 18.42
CA THR A 34 4.48 16.19 19.87
C THR A 34 3.07 16.37 20.43
N ILE A 35 2.63 15.45 21.28
CA ILE A 35 1.35 15.51 21.99
C ILE A 35 1.65 15.49 23.49
N ALA A 36 1.25 16.54 24.19
CA ALA A 36 1.70 16.83 25.55
C ALA A 36 3.24 16.80 25.64
N ASP A 37 3.82 15.89 26.43
CA ASP A 37 5.26 15.81 26.68
C ASP A 37 5.95 14.68 25.88
N SER A 38 5.23 14.05 24.95
CA SER A 38 5.71 12.90 24.18
C SER A 38 5.79 13.21 22.69
N THR A 39 6.89 12.83 22.05
CA THR A 39 7.04 12.90 20.58
C THR A 39 6.78 11.52 19.96
N TYR A 40 5.88 11.49 18.98
CA TYR A 40 5.49 10.30 18.24
C TYR A 40 6.00 10.39 16.81
N HIS A 41 6.70 9.35 16.37
CA HIS A 41 7.05 9.14 14.97
C HIS A 41 5.88 8.44 14.28
N MET A 42 5.08 9.17 13.51
CA MET A 42 3.91 8.65 12.83
C MET A 42 4.29 8.08 11.46
N LYS A 43 3.62 7.01 11.05
CA LYS A 43 3.68 6.43 9.71
C LYS A 43 2.28 6.20 9.15
N GLN A 44 2.10 6.48 7.87
CA GLN A 44 0.86 6.17 7.15
C GLN A 44 0.87 4.71 6.67
N TYR A 45 -0.19 4.00 7.05
CA TYR A 45 -0.58 2.69 6.57
C TYR A 45 -1.90 2.79 5.80
N TRP A 46 -2.30 1.70 5.16
CA TRP A 46 -3.61 1.57 4.56
C TRP A 46 -4.48 0.68 5.44
N PHE A 47 -5.49 1.29 6.04
CA PHE A 47 -6.55 0.59 6.75
C PHE A 47 -7.51 -0.02 5.75
N VAL A 48 -7.64 -1.34 5.80
CA VAL A 48 -8.59 -2.10 5.00
C VAL A 48 -9.67 -2.65 5.91
N LEU A 49 -10.91 -2.35 5.60
CA LEU A 49 -12.08 -2.95 6.23
C LEU A 49 -12.73 -3.91 5.23
N TYR A 50 -12.73 -5.20 5.57
CA TYR A 50 -13.55 -6.18 4.87
C TYR A 50 -14.96 -6.17 5.45
N THR A 51 -15.96 -6.13 4.56
CA THR A 51 -17.38 -6.23 4.89
C THR A 51 -18.03 -7.40 4.14
N ALA A 52 -19.21 -7.82 4.59
CA ALA A 52 -19.97 -8.86 3.92
C ALA A 52 -20.32 -8.45 2.47
N GLY A 53 -20.06 -9.35 1.53
CA GLY A 53 -20.52 -9.21 0.16
C GLY A 53 -21.96 -9.71 -0.04
N GLU A 54 -22.44 -9.64 -1.28
CA GLU A 54 -23.81 -10.00 -1.67
C GLU A 54 -23.93 -11.41 -2.25
N ALA A 55 -22.80 -12.11 -2.46
CA ALA A 55 -22.82 -13.45 -3.01
C ALA A 55 -23.50 -14.45 -2.07
N GLU A 56 -24.25 -15.38 -2.67
CA GLU A 56 -25.01 -16.42 -1.98
C GLU A 56 -24.13 -17.27 -1.04
N SER A 57 -24.78 -17.96 -0.11
CA SER A 57 -24.12 -18.91 0.76
C SER A 57 -23.51 -20.04 -0.06
N LEU A 58 -22.28 -20.43 0.29
CA LEU A 58 -21.58 -21.53 -0.36
C LEU A 58 -21.80 -22.83 0.43
N ASP A 59 -21.67 -23.96 -0.27
CA ASP A 59 -21.49 -25.27 0.37
C ASP A 59 -20.31 -25.21 1.35
N SER A 60 -20.43 -25.90 2.49
CA SER A 60 -19.43 -25.89 3.56
C SER A 60 -18.03 -26.33 3.10
N LEU A 61 -17.93 -27.30 2.18
CA LEU A 61 -16.65 -27.75 1.64
C LEU A 61 -16.01 -26.68 0.76
N VAL A 62 -16.82 -25.99 -0.06
CA VAL A 62 -16.35 -24.89 -0.92
C VAL A 62 -15.94 -23.69 -0.06
N ALA A 63 -16.73 -23.38 0.97
CA ALA A 63 -16.42 -22.29 1.90
C ALA A 63 -15.09 -22.54 2.64
N ALA A 64 -14.84 -23.78 3.09
CA ALA A 64 -13.61 -24.15 3.77
C ALA A 64 -12.37 -24.04 2.86
N ASP A 65 -12.47 -24.52 1.61
CA ASP A 65 -11.40 -24.39 0.62
C ASP A 65 -11.08 -22.92 0.31
N LEU A 66 -12.09 -22.09 0.09
CA LEU A 66 -11.89 -20.64 -0.12
C LEU A 66 -11.30 -19.95 1.11
N GLN A 67 -11.71 -20.34 2.32
CA GLN A 67 -11.13 -19.82 3.56
C GLN A 67 -9.64 -20.13 3.66
N ALA A 68 -9.24 -21.36 3.35
CA ALA A 68 -7.82 -21.75 3.35
C ALA A 68 -7.01 -20.93 2.33
N LYS A 69 -7.56 -20.74 1.12
CA LYS A 69 -6.92 -19.92 0.07
C LYS A 69 -6.84 -18.44 0.45
N HIS A 70 -7.87 -17.91 1.10
CA HIS A 70 -7.90 -16.53 1.62
C HIS A 70 -6.80 -16.31 2.68
N LEU A 71 -6.67 -17.22 3.64
CA LEU A 71 -5.63 -17.16 4.67
C LEU A 71 -4.23 -17.29 4.05
N ALA A 72 -4.03 -18.21 3.10
CA ALA A 72 -2.76 -18.35 2.39
C ALA A 72 -2.40 -17.11 1.57
N HIS A 73 -3.40 -16.45 0.97
CA HIS A 73 -3.21 -15.20 0.24
C HIS A 73 -2.73 -14.08 1.17
N GLN A 74 -3.31 -13.94 2.37
CA GLN A 74 -2.87 -12.94 3.34
C GLN A 74 -1.52 -13.29 3.98
N SER A 75 -1.28 -14.56 4.33
CA SER A 75 -0.03 -14.98 4.96
C SER A 75 1.18 -14.69 4.06
N GLY A 76 1.09 -14.98 2.76
CA GLY A 76 2.17 -14.69 1.81
C GLY A 76 2.46 -13.18 1.67
N GLN A 77 1.49 -12.31 1.96
CA GLN A 77 1.69 -10.86 1.97
C GLN A 77 2.28 -10.38 3.30
N ALA A 78 1.86 -10.97 4.41
CA ALA A 78 2.44 -10.71 5.73
C ALA A 78 3.93 -11.13 5.77
N GLU A 79 4.28 -12.28 5.19
CA GLU A 79 5.68 -12.74 5.04
C GLU A 79 6.56 -11.76 4.26
N ARG A 80 5.96 -11.03 3.31
CA ARG A 80 6.62 -9.98 2.53
C ARG A 80 6.64 -8.62 3.23
N GLY A 81 6.09 -8.52 4.45
CA GLY A 81 5.97 -7.28 5.21
C GLY A 81 4.91 -6.31 4.69
N LEU A 82 4.05 -6.74 3.76
CA LEU A 82 3.01 -5.88 3.19
C LEU A 82 1.83 -5.71 4.14
N ILE A 83 1.40 -6.80 4.78
CA ILE A 83 0.40 -6.76 5.84
C ILE A 83 1.15 -6.75 7.17
N VAL A 84 1.00 -5.69 7.95
CA VAL A 84 1.66 -5.54 9.26
C VAL A 84 0.75 -5.95 10.41
N MET A 85 -0.57 -5.99 10.18
CA MET A 85 -1.57 -6.46 11.13
C MET A 85 -2.80 -6.95 10.37
N ALA A 86 -3.37 -8.08 10.78
CA ALA A 86 -4.62 -8.58 10.23
C ALA A 86 -5.40 -9.34 11.31
N GLY A 87 -6.73 -9.25 11.26
CA GLY A 87 -7.59 -10.01 12.15
C GLY A 87 -9.08 -9.92 11.78
N PRO A 88 -9.87 -10.91 12.19
CA PRO A 88 -11.32 -10.87 12.02
C PRO A 88 -11.96 -9.91 13.02
N TYR A 89 -13.11 -9.35 12.65
CA TYR A 89 -14.02 -8.77 13.64
C TYR A 89 -14.79 -9.89 14.34
N GLY A 90 -15.17 -9.65 15.60
CA GLY A 90 -16.19 -10.44 16.28
C GLY A 90 -17.59 -10.22 15.68
N GLU A 91 -18.60 -10.85 16.28
CA GLU A 91 -19.99 -10.62 15.90
C GLU A 91 -20.35 -9.13 16.02
N ASN A 92 -20.98 -8.59 14.98
CA ASN A 92 -21.36 -7.19 14.90
C ASN A 92 -22.51 -6.99 13.90
N ASP A 93 -23.33 -5.97 14.14
CA ASP A 93 -24.49 -5.63 13.29
C ASP A 93 -24.09 -4.86 12.02
N ALA A 94 -22.84 -4.42 11.91
CA ALA A 94 -22.34 -3.63 10.79
C ALA A 94 -21.84 -4.51 9.61
N GLY A 95 -21.87 -5.83 9.76
CA GLY A 95 -21.41 -6.78 8.73
C GLY A 95 -19.90 -6.72 8.50
N TRP A 96 -19.12 -6.22 9.45
CA TRP A 96 -17.66 -6.18 9.38
C TRP A 96 -17.09 -7.59 9.55
N ARG A 97 -16.08 -7.91 8.75
CA ARG A 97 -15.53 -9.27 8.62
C ARG A 97 -14.07 -9.33 9.02
N GLY A 98 -13.28 -8.34 8.61
CA GLY A 98 -11.87 -8.27 8.99
C GLY A 98 -11.26 -6.90 8.82
N LEU A 99 -10.15 -6.68 9.52
CA LEU A 99 -9.32 -5.49 9.45
C LEU A 99 -7.92 -5.92 9.01
N LEU A 100 -7.36 -5.22 8.02
CA LEU A 100 -5.95 -5.35 7.66
C LEU A 100 -5.29 -3.97 7.69
N LEU A 101 -4.04 -3.91 8.15
CA LEU A 101 -3.16 -2.76 7.98
C LEU A 101 -2.07 -3.12 6.99
N TYR A 102 -2.05 -2.40 5.86
CA TYR A 102 -1.03 -2.55 4.83
C TYR A 102 0.04 -1.46 4.93
N ASP A 103 1.29 -1.85 4.68
CA ASP A 103 2.44 -0.97 4.52
C ASP A 103 2.89 -0.94 3.05
N CYS A 104 1.99 -0.47 2.19
CA CYS A 104 2.22 -0.29 0.76
C CYS A 104 2.32 1.20 0.40
N ASP A 105 3.01 1.53 -0.69
CA ASP A 105 3.25 2.92 -1.06
C ASP A 105 1.99 3.64 -1.52
N THR A 106 1.08 2.92 -2.19
CA THR A 106 -0.17 3.51 -2.69
C THR A 106 -1.38 2.64 -2.39
N LYS A 107 -2.56 3.27 -2.41
CA LYS A 107 -3.85 2.59 -2.27
C LYS A 107 -4.05 1.57 -3.40
N GLU A 108 -3.66 1.92 -4.62
CA GLU A 108 -3.84 1.11 -5.82
C GLU A 108 -3.09 -0.22 -5.72
N GLU A 109 -1.91 -0.22 -5.09
CA GLU A 109 -1.15 -1.44 -4.82
C GLU A 109 -1.93 -2.35 -3.87
N VAL A 110 -2.43 -1.82 -2.75
CA VAL A 110 -3.24 -2.56 -1.78
C VAL A 110 -4.46 -3.16 -2.45
N GLU A 111 -5.24 -2.34 -3.17
CA GLU A 111 -6.41 -2.84 -3.88
C GLU A 111 -6.05 -3.88 -4.96
N GLY A 112 -4.85 -3.79 -5.55
CA GLY A 112 -4.31 -4.79 -6.46
C GLY A 112 -4.21 -6.17 -5.81
N TYR A 113 -3.78 -6.24 -4.55
CA TYR A 113 -3.79 -7.47 -3.77
C TYR A 113 -5.21 -7.87 -3.36
N LEU A 114 -6.02 -6.95 -2.84
CA LEU A 114 -7.39 -7.24 -2.38
C LEU A 114 -8.27 -7.83 -3.50
N ARG A 115 -8.14 -7.33 -4.74
CA ARG A 115 -8.84 -7.89 -5.91
C ARG A 115 -8.44 -9.33 -6.24
N GLN A 116 -7.29 -9.79 -5.77
CA GLN A 116 -6.80 -11.15 -5.99
C GLN A 116 -7.29 -12.14 -4.93
N ASP A 117 -7.82 -11.64 -3.82
CA ASP A 117 -8.36 -12.43 -2.73
C ASP A 117 -9.51 -13.35 -3.21
N PRO A 118 -9.48 -14.65 -2.90
CA PRO A 118 -10.52 -15.60 -3.32
C PRO A 118 -11.93 -15.17 -2.92
N PHE A 119 -12.13 -14.64 -1.70
CA PHE A 119 -13.46 -14.24 -1.26
C PHE A 119 -13.94 -12.94 -1.91
N VAL A 120 -13.03 -12.03 -2.24
CA VAL A 120 -13.36 -10.83 -3.00
C VAL A 120 -13.76 -11.21 -4.43
N LYS A 121 -13.00 -12.10 -5.07
CA LYS A 121 -13.29 -12.59 -6.44
C LYS A 121 -14.66 -13.24 -6.57
N VAL A 122 -15.09 -14.00 -5.57
CA VAL A 122 -16.42 -14.62 -5.57
C VAL A 122 -17.51 -13.72 -4.97
N GLY A 123 -17.20 -12.47 -4.63
CA GLY A 123 -18.17 -11.49 -4.12
C GLY A 123 -18.68 -11.78 -2.70
N ARG A 124 -17.97 -12.62 -1.93
CA ARG A 124 -18.28 -12.92 -0.51
C ARG A 124 -17.76 -11.85 0.44
N LEU A 125 -16.69 -11.16 0.05
CA LEU A 125 -16.17 -9.98 0.75
C LEU A 125 -16.18 -8.77 -0.17
N LYS A 126 -16.56 -7.62 0.39
CA LYS A 126 -16.27 -6.29 -0.14
C LYS A 126 -15.21 -5.64 0.72
N TYR A 127 -14.57 -4.59 0.23
CA TYR A 127 -13.53 -3.89 0.99
C TYR A 127 -13.65 -2.38 0.85
N GLU A 128 -13.20 -1.69 1.89
CA GLU A 128 -12.88 -0.27 1.86
C GLU A 128 -11.41 -0.08 2.21
N VAL A 129 -10.76 0.90 1.58
CA VAL A 129 -9.33 1.21 1.83
C VAL A 129 -9.18 2.69 2.13
N HIS A 130 -8.67 3.00 3.31
CA HIS A 130 -8.51 4.35 3.83
C HIS A 130 -7.09 4.58 4.34
N PRO A 131 -6.50 5.77 4.15
CA PRO A 131 -5.22 6.10 4.77
C PRO A 131 -5.39 6.18 6.30
N TRP A 132 -4.46 5.60 7.05
CA TRP A 132 -4.47 5.64 8.51
C TRP A 132 -3.07 5.89 9.05
N TRP A 133 -2.97 6.73 10.08
CA TRP A 133 -1.69 7.09 10.70
C TRP A 133 -1.53 6.39 12.04
N GLY A 134 -0.47 5.60 12.18
CA GLY A 134 -0.09 4.93 13.42
C GLY A 134 1.29 5.36 13.88
N ALA A 135 1.49 5.44 15.19
CA ALA A 135 2.83 5.64 15.74
C ALA A 135 3.68 4.40 15.48
N ILE A 136 4.90 4.60 14.98
CA ILE A 136 5.87 3.52 14.78
C ILE A 136 6.22 2.93 16.14
N GLY A 137 6.21 1.59 16.22
CA GLY A 137 6.49 0.86 17.46
C GLY A 137 5.27 0.65 18.36
N THR A 138 4.07 1.11 17.98
CA THR A 138 2.84 0.67 18.64
C THR A 138 2.66 -0.84 18.45
N ILE A 139 2.65 -1.57 19.56
CA ILE A 139 2.44 -3.01 19.61
C ILE A 139 1.23 -3.30 20.51
N LEU A 140 0.46 -4.34 20.16
CA LEU A 140 -0.48 -4.92 21.11
C LEU A 140 0.33 -5.68 22.18
N PRO A 141 -0.01 -5.53 23.47
CA PRO A 141 0.68 -6.21 24.56
C PRO A 141 0.51 -7.73 24.50
#